data_AF-A0A2P6FB73-F1
#
_entry.id   AF-A0A2P6FB73-F1
#
_cell.length_a   1.000
_cell.length_b   1.000
_cell.length_c   1.000
_cell.angle_alpha   90.00
_cell.angle_beta   90.00
_cell.angle_gamma   90.00
#
_symmetry.space_group_name_H-M   'P 1'
#
loop_
_entity.id
_entity.type
_entity.pdbx_description
1 polymer ?
#
loop_
_entity_poly.entity_id
_entity_poly.type
_entity_poly.pdbx_seq_one_letter_code
_entity_poly.pdbx_strand_id
1 'polypeptide(L)' 'MWKDENGYVYTEDDLFNLALEECHSEDSAYEYIDNLIEEMELEEI' A
#
# COMPACT_ATOMS: atom_id res chain seq x y z
N MET A 1 -7.73 -0.21 -6.59
CA MET A 1 -7.93 -0.97 -5.33
C MET A 1 -7.18 -2.27 -5.49
N TRP A 2 -6.62 -2.79 -4.41
CA TRP A 2 -5.81 -4.00 -4.45
C TRP A 2 -6.29 -5.02 -3.43
N LYS A 3 -5.98 -6.29 -3.65
CA LYS A 3 -6.46 -7.40 -2.83
C LYS A 3 -5.31 -8.33 -2.48
N ASP A 4 -5.22 -8.74 -1.22
CA ASP A 4 -4.24 -9.73 -0.76
C ASP A 4 -4.73 -11.19 -0.95
N GLU A 5 -3.86 -12.14 -0.64
CA GLU A 5 -4.17 -13.58 -0.68
C GLU A 5 -5.31 -13.99 0.28
N ASN A 6 -5.53 -13.23 1.36
CA ASN A 6 -6.57 -13.49 2.36
C ASN A 6 -7.92 -12.89 1.96
N GLY A 7 -7.94 -12.09 0.91
CA GLY A 7 -9.10 -11.41 0.36
C GLY A 7 -9.47 -10.10 1.02
N TYR A 8 -8.57 -9.51 1.81
CA TYR A 8 -8.67 -8.14 2.25
C TYR A 8 -8.43 -7.18 1.09
N VAL A 9 -9.18 -6.08 1.05
CA VAL A 9 -9.08 -5.07 -0.01
C VAL A 9 -8.51 -3.79 0.54
N TYR A 10 -7.50 -3.26 -0.14
CA TYR A 10 -6.83 -2.01 0.17
C TYR A 10 -7.20 -0.95 -0.88
N THR A 11 -7.57 0.23 -0.39
CA THR A 11 -7.65 1.45 -1.19
C THR A 11 -6.28 2.13 -1.26
N GLU A 12 -6.15 3.09 -2.17
CA GLU A 12 -4.93 3.92 -2.25
C GLU A 12 -4.68 4.66 -0.93
N ASP A 13 -5.74 5.16 -0.28
CA ASP A 13 -5.65 5.81 1.04
C ASP A 13 -5.17 4.83 2.13
N ASP A 14 -5.59 3.56 2.09
CA ASP A 14 -5.12 2.55 3.05
C ASP A 14 -3.62 2.28 2.87
N LEU A 15 -3.18 2.10 1.61
CA LEU A 15 -1.76 1.88 1.29
C LEU A 15 -0.92 3.12 1.62
N PHE A 16 -1.43 4.33 1.37
CA PHE A 16 -0.77 5.58 1.74
C PHE A 16 -0.59 5.70 3.25
N ASN A 17 -1.61 5.38 4.05
CA ASN A 17 -1.50 5.43 5.51
C ASN A 17 -0.49 4.42 6.04
N LEU A 18 -0.49 3.19 5.52
CA LEU A 18 0.52 2.17 5.85
C LEU A 18 1.93 2.65 5.48
N ALA A 19 2.10 3.19 4.27
CA ALA A 19 3.38 3.73 3.82
C ALA A 19 3.83 4.95 4.64
N LEU A 20 2.91 5.78 5.11
CA LEU A 20 3.19 6.93 5.96
C LEU A 20 3.63 6.52 7.37
N GLU A 21 3.05 5.45 7.93
CA GLU A 21 3.50 4.88 9.21
C GLU A 21 4.96 4.41 9.14
N GLU A 22 5.38 3.85 8.01
CA GLU A 22 6.76 3.40 7.80
C GLU A 22 7.73 4.55 7.43
N CYS A 23 7.32 5.44 6.52
CA CYS A 23 8.21 6.45 5.95
C CYS A 23 8.26 7.77 6.76
N HIS A 24 7.26 8.03 7.61
CA HIS A 24 7.09 9.27 8.39
C HIS A 24 7.11 10.57 7.56
N SER A 25 6.89 10.48 6.25
CA SER A 25 6.92 11.58 5.29
C SER A 25 5.92 11.31 4.17
N GLU A 26 5.05 12.27 3.87
CA GLU A 26 4.01 12.12 2.84
C GLU A 26 4.61 11.90 1.45
N ASP A 27 5.65 12.66 1.09
CA ASP A 27 6.33 12.52 -0.21
C ASP A 27 6.92 11.12 -0.38
N SER A 28 7.55 10.59 0.68
CA SER A 28 8.12 9.24 0.68
C SER A 28 7.04 8.16 0.70
N ALA A 29 5.91 8.40 1.34
CA ALA A 29 4.80 7.45 1.40
C ALA A 29 4.23 7.20 0.00
N TYR A 30 4.03 8.25 -0.82
CA TYR A 30 3.57 8.09 -2.19
C TYR A 30 4.55 7.27 -3.06
N GLU A 31 5.85 7.49 -2.90
CA GLU A 31 6.87 6.71 -3.61
C GLU A 31 6.95 5.25 -3.11
N TYR A 32 6.52 4.98 -1.87
CA TYR A 32 6.61 3.65 -1.26
C TYR A 32 5.40 2.76 -1.53
N ILE A 33 4.26 3.30 -1.97
CA ILE A 33 3.04 2.53 -2.26
C ILE A 33 3.33 1.38 -3.24
N ASP A 34 4.08 1.63 -4.31
CA ASP A 34 4.43 0.60 -5.30
C ASP A 34 5.23 -0.55 -4.67
N ASN A 35 6.19 -0.23 -3.79
CA ASN A 35 6.92 -1.25 -3.03
C ASN A 35 6.00 -2.02 -2.08
N LEU A 36 5.07 -1.33 -1.42
CA LEU A 36 4.12 -1.96 -0.50
C LEU A 36 3.22 -2.97 -1.22
N ILE A 37 2.77 -2.63 -2.44
CA ILE A 37 1.98 -3.53 -3.30
C ILE A 37 2.78 -4.80 -3.63
N GLU A 38 4.07 -4.65 -3.99
CA GLU A 38 4.94 -5.80 -4.27
C GLU A 38 5.25 -6.64 -3.02
N GLU A 39 5.57 -6.00 -1.89
CA GLU A 39 5.90 -6.69 -0.63
C GLU A 39 4.73 -7.48 -0.04
N MET A 40 3.52 -6.95 -0.18
CA MET A 40 2.29 -7.58 0.30
C MET A 40 1.64 -8.50 -0.75
N GLU A 41 2.26 -8.65 -1.93
CA GLU A 41 1.76 -9.44 -3.06
C GLU A 41 0.31 -9.07 -3.45
N LEU A 42 -0.01 -7.77 -3.45
CA LEU A 42 -1.37 -7.33 -3.71
C LEU A 42 -1.70 -7.33 -5.21
N GLU A 43 -2.87 -7.87 -5.54
CA GLU A 43 -3.37 -7.88 -6.92
C GLU A 43 -4.37 -6.75 -7.16
N GLU A 44 -4.25 -6.05 -8.29
CA GLU A 44 -5.23 -5.04 -8.70
C GLU A 44 -6.58 -5.71 -9.06
N ILE A 45 -7.68 -5.14 -8.58
CA ILE A 45 -9.06 -5.65 -8.76
C ILE A 45 -10.04 -4.64 -9.35
#